data_AF-A0AAN2WE60-F1
#
_entry.id   AF-A0AAN2WE60-F1
#
_cell.length_a   1.000
_cell.length_b   1.000
_cell.length_c   1.000
_cell.angle_alpha   90.00
_cell.angle_beta   90.00
_cell.angle_gamma   90.00
#
_symmetry.space_group_name_H-M   'P 1'
#
loop_
_entity.id
_entity.type
_entity.pdbx_description
1 polymer ?
#
loop_
_entity_poly.entity_id
_entity_poly.type
_entity_poly.pdbx_seq_one_letter_code
_entity_poly.pdbx_strand_id
1 'polypeptide(L)'
;PIPDFVVGWFNSLLPITFILIVGWLITVQFNIDFFEVIVAVFSPLASIVQSYPGFVLSVFIPAFLYTFGISGWVMMPAIYPVYMAGLAENSQAVANGASASNIATQETVYALISIGGVGTTLSLSIMMLILSKSLQLKAIGKAVIVPSIFNINEPLFFGAPIAFNPYLMIPTWINAFLVPSIAYFVMSMNLVSIPAQSFLLWYMPYPVTSYLATQDFRGVIACLAIIVITWLVYLPFFKAYDNSLLKQEKLDAVETEKEMVTN
;
A
#
# COMPACT_ATOMS: atom_id res chain seq x y z
N PRO A 1 -2.99 23.44 42.97
CA PRO A 1 -3.22 22.20 42.18
C PRO A 1 -2.02 21.94 41.26
N ILE A 2 -1.53 20.70 41.21
CA ILE A 2 -0.46 20.33 40.26
C ILE A 2 -1.08 20.37 38.85
N PRO A 3 -0.41 20.95 37.83
CA PRO A 3 -0.92 20.96 36.47
C PRO A 3 -1.12 19.54 35.92
N ASP A 4 -2.21 19.30 35.20
CA ASP A 4 -2.59 17.95 34.74
C ASP A 4 -1.54 17.26 33.87
N PHE A 5 -0.77 18.02 33.08
CA PHE A 5 0.32 17.45 32.27
C PHE A 5 1.46 16.88 33.13
N VAL A 6 1.73 17.47 34.31
CA VAL A 6 2.75 17.01 35.25
C VAL A 6 2.28 15.72 35.93
N VAL A 7 0.99 15.67 36.31
CA VAL A 7 0.37 14.46 36.86
C VAL A 7 0.42 13.32 35.85
N GLY A 8 0.11 13.60 34.58
CA GLY A 8 0.24 12.63 33.49
C GLY A 8 1.65 12.07 33.35
N TRP A 9 2.67 12.95 33.38
CA TRP A 9 4.07 12.53 33.28
C TRP A 9 4.51 11.63 34.44
N PHE A 10 4.15 11.98 35.68
CA PHE A 10 4.42 11.15 36.86
C PHE A 10 3.69 9.80 36.81
N ASN A 11 2.44 9.79 36.34
CA ASN A 11 1.67 8.55 36.19
C ASN A 11 2.27 7.63 35.12
N SER A 12 2.90 8.16 34.08
CA SER A 12 3.60 7.37 33.06
C SER A 12 4.96 6.86 33.51
N LEU A 13 5.58 7.46 34.54
CA LEU A 13 6.95 7.16 34.94
C LEU A 13 7.11 5.71 35.44
N LEU A 14 6.17 5.23 36.26
CA LEU A 14 6.17 3.84 36.76
C LEU A 14 5.96 2.81 35.63
N PRO A 15 4.94 2.93 34.76
CA PRO A 15 4.77 2.05 33.60
C PRO A 15 5.98 2.03 32.66
N ILE A 16 6.54 3.20 32.32
CA ILE A 16 7.70 3.29 31.43
C ILE A 16 8.91 2.60 32.07
N THR A 17 9.19 2.89 33.34
CA THR A 17 10.31 2.27 34.06
C THR A 17 10.15 0.76 34.13
N PHE A 18 8.94 0.26 34.41
CA PHE A 18 8.66 -1.17 34.40
C PHE A 18 8.92 -1.81 33.03
N ILE A 19 8.40 -1.22 31.96
CA ILE A 19 8.60 -1.72 30.59
C ILE A 19 10.08 -1.71 30.20
N LEU A 20 10.83 -0.66 30.56
CA LEU A 20 12.27 -0.57 30.29
C LEU A 20 13.06 -1.62 31.07
N ILE A 21 12.73 -1.87 32.34
CA ILE A 21 13.38 -2.92 33.14
C ILE A 21 13.10 -4.29 32.55
N VAL A 22 11.85 -4.59 32.19
CA VAL A 22 11.49 -5.87 31.55
C VAL A 22 12.19 -6.02 30.20
N GLY A 23 12.19 -4.97 29.38
CA GLY A 23 12.87 -4.96 28.09
C GLY A 23 14.37 -5.17 28.21
N TRP A 24 15.02 -4.50 29.16
CA TRP A 24 16.44 -4.68 29.47
C TRP A 24 16.75 -6.09 29.99
N LEU A 25 15.92 -6.63 30.90
CA LEU A 25 16.09 -7.99 31.39
C LEU A 25 16.05 -9.00 30.25
N ILE A 26 15.07 -8.89 29.36
CA ILE A 26 14.91 -9.83 28.24
C ILE A 26 16.06 -9.67 27.23
N THR A 27 16.35 -8.44 26.78
CA THR A 27 17.31 -8.20 25.69
C THR A 27 18.77 -8.29 26.12
N VAL A 28 19.12 -7.71 27.28
CA VAL A 28 20.53 -7.60 27.72
C VAL A 28 20.89 -8.69 28.71
N GLN A 29 20.05 -8.93 29.72
CA GLN A 29 20.38 -9.89 30.77
C GLN A 29 20.19 -11.34 30.31
N PHE A 30 19.10 -11.62 29.61
CA PHE A 30 18.81 -12.94 29.05
C PHE A 30 19.32 -13.13 27.61
N ASN A 31 19.87 -12.08 26.98
CA ASN A 31 20.36 -12.11 25.59
C ASN A 31 19.32 -12.64 24.60
N ILE A 32 18.03 -12.36 24.85
CA ILE A 32 16.94 -12.73 23.95
C ILE A 32 16.73 -11.59 22.96
N ASP A 33 17.05 -11.82 21.69
CA ASP A 33 16.70 -10.90 20.64
C ASP A 33 15.20 -11.02 20.32
N PHE A 34 14.44 -9.98 20.69
CA PHE A 34 13.01 -9.92 20.40
C PHE A 34 12.69 -10.02 18.91
N PHE A 35 13.57 -9.48 18.05
CA PHE A 35 13.40 -9.59 16.61
C PHE A 35 13.53 -11.05 16.18
N GLU A 36 14.52 -11.78 16.66
CA GLU A 36 14.67 -13.22 16.36
C GLU A 36 13.49 -14.04 16.89
N VAL A 37 12.97 -13.74 18.08
CA VAL A 37 11.76 -14.41 18.61
C VAL A 37 10.57 -14.19 17.70
N ILE A 38 10.34 -12.95 17.24
CA ILE A 38 9.26 -12.64 16.29
C ILE A 38 9.50 -13.40 14.97
N VAL A 39 10.70 -13.35 14.41
CA VAL A 39 11.05 -14.08 13.18
C VAL A 39 10.81 -15.58 13.37
N ALA A 40 11.18 -16.18 14.50
CA ALA A 40 10.96 -17.59 14.77
C ALA A 40 9.46 -17.95 14.77
N VAL A 41 8.62 -17.14 15.43
CA VAL A 41 7.16 -17.32 15.46
C VAL A 41 6.55 -17.21 14.05
N PHE A 42 7.04 -16.29 13.22
CA PHE A 42 6.54 -16.06 11.87
C PHE A 42 7.31 -16.82 10.77
N SER A 43 8.34 -17.60 11.10
CA SER A 43 9.17 -18.31 10.13
C SER A 43 8.40 -19.31 9.24
N PRO A 44 7.36 -20.03 9.72
CA PRO A 44 6.54 -20.86 8.84
C PRO A 44 5.79 -20.01 7.81
N LEU A 45 5.37 -18.80 8.19
CA LEU A 45 4.75 -17.83 7.29
C LEU A 45 5.77 -17.25 6.31
N ALA A 46 7.05 -17.14 6.70
CA ALA A 46 8.11 -16.59 5.86
C ALA A 46 8.30 -17.39 4.57
N SER A 47 8.44 -18.72 4.67
CA SER A 47 8.59 -19.58 3.48
C SER A 47 7.38 -19.51 2.55
N ILE A 48 6.17 -19.39 3.12
CA ILE A 48 4.94 -19.22 2.35
C ILE A 48 4.97 -17.89 1.62
N VAL A 49 5.20 -16.77 2.32
CA VAL A 49 5.18 -15.42 1.73
C VAL A 49 6.29 -15.21 0.70
N GLN A 50 7.46 -15.83 0.87
CA GLN A 50 8.53 -15.79 -0.14
C GLN A 50 8.20 -16.58 -1.42
N SER A 51 7.24 -17.50 -1.38
CA SER A 51 6.75 -18.16 -2.59
C SER A 51 5.89 -17.21 -3.44
N TYR A 52 5.88 -17.40 -4.76
CA TYR A 52 5.00 -16.65 -5.68
C TYR A 52 3.55 -16.50 -5.18
N PRO A 53 2.80 -17.58 -4.89
CA PRO A 53 1.41 -17.45 -4.46
C PRO A 53 1.30 -16.75 -3.09
N GLY A 54 2.23 -16.98 -2.17
CA GLY A 54 2.21 -16.30 -0.87
C GLY A 54 2.50 -14.81 -0.98
N PHE A 55 3.42 -14.40 -1.85
CA PHE A 55 3.69 -12.99 -2.10
C PHE A 55 2.46 -12.30 -2.69
N VAL A 56 1.84 -12.90 -3.71
CA VAL A 56 0.60 -12.35 -4.29
C VAL A 56 -0.51 -12.26 -3.25
N LEU A 57 -0.72 -13.30 -2.43
CA LEU A 57 -1.72 -13.29 -1.36
C LEU A 57 -1.43 -12.27 -0.27
N SER A 58 -0.16 -12.04 0.06
CA SER A 58 0.25 -11.04 1.05
C SER A 58 -0.07 -9.61 0.62
N VAL A 59 -0.18 -9.34 -0.69
CA VAL A 59 -0.65 -8.07 -1.24
C VAL A 59 -2.17 -8.05 -1.42
N PHE A 60 -2.74 -9.17 -1.87
CA PHE A 60 -4.17 -9.28 -2.15
C PHE A 60 -5.04 -9.18 -0.89
N ILE A 61 -4.71 -9.91 0.18
CA ILE A 61 -5.54 -9.96 1.40
C ILE A 61 -5.72 -8.55 2.02
N PRO A 62 -4.65 -7.75 2.24
CA PRO A 62 -4.81 -6.38 2.70
C PRO A 62 -5.66 -5.53 1.78
N ALA A 63 -5.47 -5.62 0.46
CA ALA A 63 -6.25 -4.86 -0.53
C ALA A 63 -7.73 -5.25 -0.51
N PHE A 64 -8.01 -6.56 -0.42
CA PHE A 64 -9.36 -7.09 -0.30
C PHE A 64 -10.05 -6.56 0.96
N LEU A 65 -9.43 -6.68 2.13
CA LEU A 65 -9.97 -6.14 3.39
C LEU A 65 -10.21 -4.63 3.30
N TYR A 66 -9.32 -3.90 2.63
CA TYR A 66 -9.43 -2.46 2.47
C TYR A 66 -10.63 -2.03 1.63
N THR A 67 -11.02 -2.86 0.66
CA THR A 67 -12.28 -2.65 -0.08
C THR A 67 -13.54 -2.83 0.77
N PHE A 68 -13.45 -3.42 1.96
CA PHE A 68 -14.54 -3.48 2.96
C PHE A 68 -14.35 -2.48 4.10
N GLY A 69 -13.51 -1.45 3.91
CA GLY A 69 -13.27 -0.42 4.91
C GLY A 69 -12.38 -0.85 6.08
N ILE A 70 -11.84 -2.06 6.07
CA ILE A 70 -10.87 -2.53 7.06
C ILE A 70 -9.49 -2.07 6.61
N SER A 71 -8.83 -1.23 7.39
CA SER A 71 -7.49 -0.73 7.07
C SER A 71 -6.53 -1.87 6.68
N GLY A 72 -5.90 -1.79 5.51
CA GLY A 72 -4.92 -2.78 5.04
C GLY A 72 -3.72 -2.93 6.00
N TRP A 73 -3.47 -1.91 6.83
CA TRP A 73 -2.48 -1.93 7.90
C TRP A 73 -2.70 -3.03 8.94
N VAL A 74 -3.93 -3.59 9.04
CA VAL A 74 -4.25 -4.69 9.96
C VAL A 74 -3.40 -5.94 9.72
N MET A 75 -2.92 -6.16 8.50
CA MET A 75 -2.12 -7.33 8.14
C MET A 75 -0.61 -7.10 8.31
N MET A 76 -0.16 -5.85 8.48
CA MET A 76 1.27 -5.52 8.54
C MET A 76 2.02 -6.18 9.71
N PRO A 77 1.44 -6.35 10.92
CA PRO A 77 2.12 -7.08 11.99
C PRO A 77 2.54 -8.51 11.62
N ALA A 78 1.80 -9.17 10.71
CA ALA A 78 2.12 -10.52 10.25
C ALA A 78 3.07 -10.53 9.04
N ILE A 79 2.94 -9.56 8.13
CA ILE A 79 3.67 -9.53 6.85
C ILE A 79 5.02 -8.82 6.99
N TYR A 80 5.06 -7.70 7.72
CA TYR A 80 6.23 -6.83 7.82
C TYR A 80 7.48 -7.52 8.38
N PRO A 81 7.41 -8.33 9.47
CA PRO A 81 8.59 -9.05 9.96
C PRO A 81 9.20 -9.99 8.91
N VAL A 82 8.36 -10.67 8.13
CA VAL A 82 8.79 -11.56 7.05
C VAL A 82 9.51 -10.80 5.94
N TYR A 83 8.94 -9.66 5.54
CA TYR A 83 9.55 -8.79 4.53
C TYR A 83 10.88 -8.18 4.96
N MET A 84 10.99 -7.80 6.24
CA MET A 84 12.24 -7.29 6.81
C MET A 84 13.30 -8.37 6.92
N ALA A 85 12.94 -9.59 7.33
CA ALA A 85 13.85 -10.73 7.34
C ALA A 85 14.39 -11.03 5.93
N GLY A 86 13.52 -11.08 4.92
CA GLY A 86 13.94 -11.30 3.53
C GLY A 86 14.86 -10.20 2.99
N LEU A 87 14.60 -8.94 3.33
CA LEU A 87 15.47 -7.81 2.98
C LEU A 87 16.83 -7.89 3.69
N ALA A 88 16.85 -8.27 4.96
CA ALA A 88 18.09 -8.44 5.72
C ALA A 88 18.97 -9.55 5.13
N GLU A 89 18.37 -10.68 4.76
CA GLU A 89 19.05 -11.77 4.06
C GLU A 89 19.62 -11.32 2.70
N ASN A 90 18.86 -10.55 1.91
CA ASN A 90 19.35 -9.98 0.65
C ASN A 90 20.54 -9.03 0.88
N SER A 91 20.45 -8.17 1.90
CA SER A 91 21.50 -7.22 2.25
C SER A 91 22.79 -7.95 2.63
N GLN A 92 22.68 -9.00 3.44
CA GLN A 92 23.82 -9.83 3.84
C GLN A 92 24.41 -10.60 2.64
N ALA A 93 23.57 -11.15 1.75
CA ALA A 93 24.03 -11.84 0.55
C ALA A 93 24.85 -10.90 -0.34
N VAL A 94 24.35 -9.69 -0.60
CA VAL A 94 25.05 -8.67 -1.39
C VAL A 94 26.34 -8.20 -0.72
N ALA A 95 26.34 -8.01 0.61
CA ALA A 95 27.55 -7.68 1.36
C ALA A 95 28.65 -8.75 1.24
N ASN A 96 28.26 -10.02 1.08
CA ASN A 96 29.16 -11.15 0.87
C ASN A 96 29.50 -11.40 -0.62
N GLY A 97 29.09 -10.53 -1.53
CA GLY A 97 29.35 -10.64 -2.96
C GLY A 97 28.42 -11.62 -3.71
N ALA A 98 27.36 -12.10 -3.07
CA ALA A 98 26.31 -12.89 -3.71
C ALA A 98 25.15 -11.99 -4.20
N SER A 99 24.19 -12.58 -4.92
CA SER A 99 23.01 -11.87 -5.40
C SER A 99 21.84 -11.97 -4.42
N ALA A 100 21.01 -10.92 -4.37
CA ALA A 100 19.73 -10.96 -3.67
C ALA A 100 18.77 -11.98 -4.32
N SER A 101 17.95 -12.66 -3.52
CA SER A 101 17.05 -13.74 -3.97
C SER A 101 15.63 -13.59 -3.43
N ASN A 102 15.44 -12.96 -2.27
CA ASN A 102 14.12 -12.77 -1.68
C ASN A 102 13.39 -11.63 -2.39
N ILE A 103 12.37 -11.97 -3.17
CA ILE A 103 11.55 -10.99 -3.89
C ILE A 103 10.50 -10.37 -2.97
N ALA A 104 9.91 -11.15 -2.06
CA ALA A 104 8.87 -10.68 -1.17
C ALA A 104 9.49 -9.84 -0.04
N THR A 105 9.73 -8.57 -0.33
CA THR A 105 10.28 -7.59 0.61
C THR A 105 9.40 -6.33 0.60
N GLN A 106 9.53 -5.54 1.66
CA GLN A 106 8.80 -4.28 1.77
C GLN A 106 9.22 -3.30 0.65
N GLU A 107 10.51 -3.31 0.32
CA GLU A 107 11.06 -2.45 -0.73
C GLU A 107 10.56 -2.88 -2.12
N THR A 108 10.30 -4.17 -2.37
CA THR A 108 9.64 -4.61 -3.61
C THR A 108 8.21 -4.08 -3.71
N VAL A 109 7.47 -4.10 -2.59
CA VAL A 109 6.10 -3.56 -2.54
C VAL A 109 6.09 -2.06 -2.85
N TYR A 110 7.03 -1.30 -2.28
CA TYR A 110 7.20 0.11 -2.56
C TYR A 110 7.91 0.42 -3.89
N ALA A 111 8.61 -0.53 -4.50
CA ALA A 111 9.26 -0.30 -5.78
C ALA A 111 8.25 -0.32 -6.93
N LEU A 112 7.30 -1.26 -6.92
CA LEU A 112 6.50 -1.59 -8.10
C LEU A 112 5.00 -1.80 -7.84
N ILE A 113 4.58 -1.98 -6.59
CA ILE A 113 3.21 -2.44 -6.30
C ILE A 113 2.34 -1.30 -5.78
N SER A 114 2.77 -0.63 -4.72
CA SER A 114 2.00 0.42 -4.03
C SER A 114 2.10 1.79 -4.72
N ILE A 115 2.00 1.83 -6.05
CA ILE A 115 2.06 3.08 -6.83
C ILE A 115 0.79 3.89 -6.59
N GLY A 116 0.92 4.97 -5.83
CA GLY A 116 -0.21 5.72 -5.32
C GLY A 116 -1.02 5.02 -4.24
N GLY A 117 -0.44 4.01 -3.56
CA GLY A 117 -1.05 3.29 -2.45
C GLY A 117 -1.56 1.89 -2.79
N VAL A 118 -2.36 1.31 -1.88
CA VAL A 118 -2.95 -0.03 -2.03
C VAL A 118 -3.84 -0.10 -3.28
N GLY A 119 -3.66 -1.12 -4.11
CA GLY A 119 -4.41 -1.28 -5.37
C GLY A 119 -3.80 -0.55 -6.57
N THR A 120 -2.62 0.08 -6.40
CA THR A 120 -1.93 0.82 -7.46
C THR A 120 -2.81 1.97 -7.98
N THR A 121 -3.35 2.74 -7.05
CA THR A 121 -4.45 3.68 -7.31
C THR A 121 -4.03 4.98 -7.97
N LEU A 122 -2.73 5.24 -8.17
CA LEU A 122 -2.29 6.48 -8.86
C LEU A 122 -2.95 6.63 -10.23
N SER A 123 -3.06 5.54 -10.99
CA SER A 123 -3.71 5.51 -12.29
C SER A 123 -5.17 5.96 -12.19
N LEU A 124 -5.91 5.45 -11.20
CA LEU A 124 -7.31 5.84 -10.96
C LEU A 124 -7.43 7.32 -10.54
N SER A 125 -6.56 7.81 -9.67
CA SER A 125 -6.55 9.21 -9.24
C SER A 125 -6.30 10.17 -10.41
N ILE A 126 -5.36 9.83 -11.30
CA ILE A 126 -5.11 10.60 -12.52
C ILE A 126 -6.34 10.54 -13.42
N MET A 127 -6.94 9.37 -13.64
CA MET A 127 -8.16 9.23 -14.44
C MET A 127 -9.31 10.08 -13.91
N MET A 128 -9.54 10.10 -12.59
CA MET A 128 -10.57 10.94 -11.97
C MET A 128 -10.30 12.43 -12.18
N LEU A 129 -9.02 12.84 -12.14
CA LEU A 129 -8.66 14.23 -12.36
C LEU A 129 -8.93 14.68 -13.80
N ILE A 130 -8.59 13.86 -14.80
CA ILE A 130 -8.57 14.28 -16.21
C ILE A 130 -9.74 13.77 -17.07
N LEU A 131 -10.40 12.66 -16.71
CA LEU A 131 -11.44 12.03 -17.53
C LEU A 131 -12.84 12.08 -16.92
N SER A 132 -12.98 12.43 -15.64
CA SER A 132 -14.29 12.45 -14.98
C SER A 132 -15.23 13.46 -15.59
N LYS A 133 -16.48 13.04 -15.78
CA LYS A 133 -17.55 13.89 -16.27
C LYS A 133 -18.51 14.28 -15.15
N SER A 134 -18.80 13.36 -14.23
CA SER A 134 -19.63 13.62 -13.04
C SER A 134 -19.02 14.71 -12.17
N LEU A 135 -19.89 15.54 -11.57
CA LEU A 135 -19.46 16.58 -10.64
C LEU A 135 -18.80 15.96 -9.41
N GLN A 136 -19.35 14.85 -8.92
CA GLN A 136 -18.81 14.12 -7.78
C GLN A 136 -17.36 13.65 -8.03
N LEU A 137 -17.10 12.89 -9.11
CA LEU A 137 -15.74 12.39 -9.35
C LEU A 137 -14.76 13.49 -9.73
N LYS A 138 -15.19 14.59 -10.35
CA LYS A 138 -14.33 15.76 -10.58
C LYS A 138 -13.87 16.38 -9.27
N ALA A 139 -14.76 16.51 -8.29
CA ALA A 139 -14.42 17.07 -6.98
C ALA A 139 -13.43 16.15 -6.25
N ILE A 140 -13.70 14.85 -6.25
CA ILE A 140 -12.82 13.83 -5.67
C ILE A 140 -11.45 13.84 -6.35
N GLY A 141 -11.39 13.76 -7.68
CA GLY A 141 -10.13 13.70 -8.43
C GLY A 141 -9.17 14.84 -8.08
N LYS A 142 -9.71 16.05 -7.89
CA LYS A 142 -8.94 17.22 -7.42
C LYS A 142 -8.43 17.07 -5.98
N ALA A 143 -9.25 16.50 -5.09
CA ALA A 143 -8.89 16.34 -3.69
C ALA A 143 -7.86 15.21 -3.46
N VAL A 144 -7.94 14.13 -4.23
CA VAL A 144 -7.15 12.90 -3.98
C VAL A 144 -5.82 12.85 -4.74
N ILE A 145 -5.62 13.65 -5.79
CA ILE A 145 -4.41 13.54 -6.62
C ILE A 145 -3.12 13.85 -5.84
N VAL A 146 -3.12 14.92 -5.03
CA VAL A 146 -1.95 15.32 -4.23
C VAL A 146 -1.54 14.21 -3.26
N PRO A 147 -2.41 13.71 -2.37
CA PRO A 147 -2.02 12.61 -1.48
C PRO A 147 -1.65 11.33 -2.26
N SER A 148 -2.31 11.05 -3.39
CA SER A 148 -1.97 9.89 -4.23
C SER A 148 -0.55 9.95 -4.80
N ILE A 149 -0.03 11.13 -5.15
CA ILE A 149 1.36 11.28 -5.63
C ILE A 149 2.37 10.88 -4.54
N PHE A 150 2.01 11.11 -3.27
CA PHE A 150 2.80 10.72 -2.09
C PHE A 150 2.36 9.35 -1.52
N ASN A 151 1.64 8.56 -2.30
CA ASN A 151 1.22 7.19 -1.97
C ASN A 151 0.27 7.08 -0.77
N ILE A 152 -0.44 8.18 -0.47
CA ILE A 152 -1.50 8.26 0.55
C ILE A 152 -2.84 8.18 -0.19
N ASN A 153 -3.60 7.11 0.02
CA ASN A 153 -4.81 6.85 -0.76
C ASN A 153 -6.07 6.58 0.07
N GLU A 154 -6.01 6.79 1.39
CA GLU A 154 -7.18 6.81 2.27
C GLU A 154 -8.27 7.77 1.75
N PRO A 155 -7.95 9.01 1.30
CA PRO A 155 -8.97 9.89 0.74
C PRO A 155 -9.68 9.33 -0.49
N LEU A 156 -9.01 8.46 -1.27
CA LEU A 156 -9.60 7.82 -2.43
C LEU A 156 -10.46 6.61 -2.03
N PHE A 157 -9.98 5.79 -1.09
CA PHE A 157 -10.73 4.64 -0.61
C PHE A 157 -12.03 5.04 0.09
N PHE A 158 -11.97 6.08 0.91
CA PHE A 158 -13.10 6.50 1.74
C PHE A 158 -13.89 7.68 1.16
N GLY A 159 -13.28 8.54 0.34
CA GLY A 159 -13.98 9.69 -0.25
C GLY A 159 -14.71 9.37 -1.56
N ALA A 160 -14.24 8.40 -2.35
CA ALA A 160 -14.66 8.22 -3.75
C ALA A 160 -15.65 7.09 -4.09
N PRO A 161 -16.20 6.35 -3.12
CA PRO A 161 -15.45 5.38 -2.33
C PRO A 161 -14.97 4.22 -3.24
N ILE A 162 -13.75 3.72 -3.02
CA ILE A 162 -13.41 2.36 -3.48
C ILE A 162 -14.02 1.36 -2.51
N ALA A 163 -14.04 1.70 -1.21
CA ALA A 163 -14.67 0.88 -0.19
C ALA A 163 -16.17 0.72 -0.48
N PHE A 164 -16.65 -0.52 -0.47
CA PHE A 164 -18.05 -0.86 -0.73
C PHE A 164 -18.60 -0.38 -2.09
N ASN A 165 -17.73 -0.09 -3.08
CA ASN A 165 -18.15 0.27 -4.43
C ASN A 165 -17.82 -0.87 -5.41
N PRO A 166 -18.79 -1.72 -5.78
CA PRO A 166 -18.56 -2.87 -6.64
C PRO A 166 -17.85 -2.53 -7.96
N TYR A 167 -18.07 -1.32 -8.52
CA TYR A 167 -17.36 -0.90 -9.73
C TYR A 167 -15.86 -0.81 -9.50
N LEU A 168 -15.41 -0.23 -8.38
CA LEU A 168 -14.00 0.06 -8.13
C LEU A 168 -13.30 -1.03 -7.30
N MET A 169 -14.05 -1.88 -6.60
CA MET A 169 -13.52 -3.03 -5.86
C MET A 169 -12.89 -4.06 -6.82
N ILE A 170 -13.61 -4.40 -7.89
CA ILE A 170 -13.17 -5.41 -8.87
C ILE A 170 -11.80 -5.06 -9.51
N PRO A 171 -11.58 -3.87 -10.11
CA PRO A 171 -10.28 -3.53 -10.68
C PRO A 171 -9.18 -3.45 -9.62
N THR A 172 -9.52 -3.06 -8.38
CA THR A 172 -8.57 -3.07 -7.26
C THR A 172 -8.11 -4.50 -6.93
N TRP A 173 -9.02 -5.46 -6.91
CA TRP A 173 -8.70 -6.88 -6.73
C TRP A 173 -7.87 -7.44 -7.87
N ILE A 174 -8.23 -7.11 -9.12
CA ILE A 174 -7.46 -7.51 -10.30
C ILE A 174 -6.03 -6.99 -10.20
N ASN A 175 -5.84 -5.72 -9.88
CA ASN A 175 -4.51 -5.13 -9.72
C ASN A 175 -3.75 -5.77 -8.54
N ALA A 176 -4.43 -6.07 -7.43
CA ALA A 176 -3.82 -6.71 -6.27
C ALA A 176 -3.37 -8.17 -6.53
N PHE A 177 -3.82 -8.80 -7.62
CA PHE A 177 -3.22 -10.03 -8.15
C PHE A 177 -2.18 -9.75 -9.22
N LEU A 178 -2.53 -8.93 -10.22
CA LEU A 178 -1.76 -8.71 -11.42
C LEU A 178 -0.41 -8.02 -11.15
N VAL A 179 -0.41 -6.94 -10.38
CA VAL A 179 0.79 -6.12 -10.14
C VAL A 179 1.86 -6.86 -9.33
N PRO A 180 1.56 -7.52 -8.19
CA PRO A 180 2.58 -8.33 -7.52
C PRO A 180 3.07 -9.49 -8.38
N SER A 181 2.23 -10.02 -9.27
CA SER A 181 2.65 -11.07 -10.21
C SER A 181 3.65 -10.53 -11.23
N ILE A 182 3.37 -9.36 -11.82
CA ILE A 182 4.31 -8.67 -12.72
C ILE A 182 5.63 -8.40 -11.99
N ALA A 183 5.57 -7.81 -10.80
CA ALA A 183 6.76 -7.50 -9.99
C ALA A 183 7.59 -8.76 -9.71
N TYR A 184 6.93 -9.86 -9.33
CA TYR A 184 7.59 -11.13 -9.09
C TYR A 184 8.32 -11.65 -10.33
N PHE A 185 7.65 -11.70 -11.48
CA PHE A 185 8.25 -12.26 -12.70
C PHE A 185 9.35 -11.37 -13.28
N VAL A 186 9.20 -10.04 -13.28
CA VAL A 186 10.27 -9.16 -13.79
C VAL A 186 11.53 -9.27 -12.94
N MET A 187 11.40 -9.48 -11.63
CA MET A 187 12.53 -9.68 -10.74
C MET A 187 13.11 -11.10 -10.84
N SER A 188 12.26 -12.13 -10.90
CA SER A 188 12.73 -13.52 -11.02
C SER A 188 13.46 -13.79 -12.34
N MET A 189 13.12 -13.05 -13.40
CA MET A 189 13.79 -13.11 -14.70
C MET A 189 15.00 -12.15 -14.81
N ASN A 190 15.40 -11.48 -13.71
CA ASN A 190 16.48 -10.49 -13.67
C ASN A 190 16.29 -9.29 -14.63
N LEU A 191 15.05 -8.99 -15.02
CA LEU A 191 14.73 -7.79 -15.81
C LEU A 191 14.79 -6.52 -14.94
N VAL A 192 14.55 -6.66 -13.64
CA VAL A 192 14.71 -5.62 -12.62
C VAL A 192 15.45 -6.20 -11.43
N SER A 193 16.38 -5.45 -10.85
CA SER A 193 17.11 -5.87 -9.65
C SER A 193 16.18 -6.10 -8.45
N ILE A 194 16.46 -7.15 -7.69
CA ILE A 194 15.81 -7.43 -6.40
C ILE A 194 16.38 -6.47 -5.34
N PRO A 195 15.53 -5.77 -4.56
CA PRO A 195 16.01 -4.88 -3.51
C PRO A 195 16.86 -5.57 -2.44
N ALA A 196 18.00 -4.97 -2.11
CA ALA A 196 18.94 -5.43 -1.08
C ALA A 196 19.33 -4.34 -0.07
N GLN A 197 18.83 -3.12 -0.27
CA GLN A 197 19.07 -1.97 0.59
C GLN A 197 17.73 -1.39 1.00
N SER A 198 17.62 -0.97 2.27
CA SER A 198 16.43 -0.28 2.71
C SER A 198 16.48 1.20 2.29
N PHE A 199 15.32 1.70 1.88
CA PHE A 199 15.12 3.08 1.44
C PHE A 199 14.21 3.85 2.40
N LEU A 200 13.24 3.20 3.06
CA LEU A 200 12.28 3.77 4.04
C LEU A 200 11.56 5.07 3.62
N LEU A 201 11.57 5.41 2.34
CA LEU A 201 11.04 6.66 1.78
C LEU A 201 9.87 6.37 0.84
N TRP A 202 8.96 5.48 1.27
CA TRP A 202 7.81 5.00 0.50
C TRP A 202 6.83 6.10 0.07
N TYR A 203 6.89 7.28 0.68
CA TYR A 203 6.09 8.45 0.33
C TYR A 203 6.68 9.26 -0.83
N MET A 204 7.86 8.91 -1.35
CA MET A 204 8.43 9.59 -2.51
C MET A 204 7.55 9.38 -3.77
N PRO A 205 7.45 10.38 -4.65
CA PRO A 205 6.73 10.23 -5.91
C PRO A 205 7.36 9.19 -6.84
N TYR A 206 6.52 8.39 -7.47
CA TYR A 206 6.95 7.51 -8.56
C TYR A 206 7.25 8.32 -9.83
N PRO A 207 8.26 7.92 -10.64
CA PRO A 207 9.00 6.66 -10.57
C PRO A 207 10.31 6.72 -9.75
N VAL A 208 10.57 7.81 -9.02
CA VAL A 208 11.81 7.98 -8.25
C VAL A 208 11.95 6.90 -7.18
N THR A 209 10.84 6.58 -6.50
CA THR A 209 10.76 5.47 -5.54
C THR A 209 11.19 4.14 -6.14
N SER A 210 10.78 3.83 -7.37
CA SER A 210 11.15 2.59 -8.05
C SER A 210 12.65 2.49 -8.30
N TYR A 211 13.29 3.59 -8.71
CA TYR A 211 14.73 3.61 -8.89
C TYR A 211 15.47 3.46 -7.55
N LEU A 212 15.04 4.17 -6.51
CA LEU A 212 15.74 4.19 -5.24
C LEU A 212 15.59 2.87 -4.47
N ALA A 213 14.45 2.20 -4.59
CA ALA A 213 14.24 0.89 -3.97
C ALA A 213 15.01 -0.24 -4.69
N THR A 214 15.11 -0.22 -6.02
CA THR A 214 15.80 -1.27 -6.80
C THR A 214 17.27 -0.97 -7.08
N GLN A 215 17.69 0.29 -6.95
CA GLN A 215 18.97 0.82 -7.44
C GLN A 215 19.20 0.53 -8.94
N ASP A 216 18.10 0.47 -9.70
CA ASP A 216 18.11 0.01 -11.10
C ASP A 216 17.12 0.81 -11.95
N PHE A 217 17.62 1.42 -13.03
CA PHE A 217 16.81 2.20 -13.95
C PHE A 217 15.74 1.35 -14.66
N ARG A 218 15.94 0.04 -14.80
CA ARG A 218 14.92 -0.88 -15.34
C ARG A 218 13.68 -0.92 -14.43
N GLY A 219 13.82 -0.61 -13.14
CA GLY A 219 12.69 -0.42 -12.22
C GLY A 219 11.79 0.75 -12.58
N VAL A 220 12.36 1.85 -13.13
CA VAL A 220 11.58 2.99 -13.64
C VAL A 220 10.73 2.56 -14.83
N ILE A 221 11.32 1.79 -15.75
CA ILE A 221 10.62 1.28 -16.94
C ILE A 221 9.48 0.36 -16.53
N ALA A 222 9.72 -0.56 -15.59
CA ALA A 222 8.69 -1.45 -15.05
C ALA A 222 7.57 -0.68 -14.35
N CYS A 223 7.90 0.35 -13.55
CA CYS A 223 6.92 1.22 -12.92
C CYS A 223 6.00 1.91 -13.94
N LEU A 224 6.57 2.50 -14.99
CA LEU A 224 5.77 3.17 -16.03
C LEU A 224 4.87 2.18 -16.77
N ALA A 225 5.37 0.97 -17.06
CA ALA A 225 4.55 -0.10 -17.63
C ALA A 225 3.39 -0.51 -16.70
N ILE A 226 3.65 -0.65 -15.40
CA ILE A 226 2.61 -0.97 -14.40
C ILE A 226 1.54 0.14 -14.33
N ILE A 227 1.93 1.42 -14.38
CA ILE A 227 0.98 2.54 -14.44
C ILE A 227 0.07 2.41 -15.66
N VAL A 228 0.63 2.11 -16.85
CA VAL A 228 -0.16 1.91 -18.07
C VAL A 228 -1.09 0.69 -17.95
N ILE A 229 -0.60 -0.43 -17.42
CA ILE A 229 -1.39 -1.65 -17.25
C ILE A 229 -2.56 -1.41 -16.29
N THR A 230 -2.29 -0.82 -15.12
CA THR A 230 -3.33 -0.53 -14.12
C THR A 230 -4.31 0.54 -14.58
N TRP A 231 -3.87 1.50 -15.39
CA TRP A 231 -4.76 2.42 -16.11
C TRP A 231 -5.75 1.66 -16.99
N LEU A 232 -5.27 0.71 -17.81
CA LEU A 232 -6.13 -0.09 -18.68
C LEU A 232 -7.09 -0.97 -17.90
N VAL A 233 -6.66 -1.52 -16.75
CA VAL A 233 -7.54 -2.28 -15.84
C VAL A 233 -8.63 -1.39 -15.25
N TYR A 234 -8.29 -0.20 -14.74
CA TYR A 234 -9.27 0.70 -14.13
C TYR A 234 -10.21 1.34 -15.15
N LEU A 235 -9.79 1.58 -16.40
CA LEU A 235 -10.52 2.31 -17.43
C LEU A 235 -11.98 1.87 -17.66
N PRO A 236 -12.30 0.59 -17.90
CA PRO A 236 -13.68 0.18 -18.14
C PRO A 236 -14.56 0.40 -16.90
N PHE A 237 -14.05 0.11 -15.71
CA PHE A 237 -14.80 0.23 -14.46
C PHE A 237 -15.02 1.68 -14.05
N PHE A 238 -13.99 2.51 -14.19
CA PHE A 238 -14.08 3.95 -13.99
C PHE A 238 -15.15 4.57 -14.90
N LYS A 239 -15.13 4.24 -16.21
CA LYS A 239 -16.13 4.75 -17.16
C LYS A 239 -17.55 4.31 -16.79
N ALA A 240 -17.71 3.06 -16.38
CA ALA A 240 -19.02 2.54 -15.94
C ALA A 240 -19.52 3.30 -14.71
N TYR A 241 -18.64 3.53 -13.72
CA TYR A 241 -18.99 4.25 -12.51
C TYR A 241 -19.31 5.73 -12.77
N ASP A 242 -18.45 6.44 -13.50
CA ASP A 242 -18.66 7.85 -13.86
C ASP A 242 -19.97 8.05 -14.66
N ASN A 243 -20.28 7.13 -15.58
CA ASN A 243 -21.56 7.16 -16.31
C ASN A 243 -22.77 6.90 -15.40
N SER A 244 -22.63 6.02 -14.40
CA SER A 244 -23.69 5.76 -13.41
C SER A 244 -23.98 7.01 -12.59
N LEU A 245 -22.93 7.69 -12.11
CA LEU A 245 -23.07 8.95 -11.36
C LEU A 245 -23.65 10.06 -12.22
N LEU A 246 -23.18 10.23 -13.45
CA LEU A 246 -23.76 11.19 -14.40
C LEU A 246 -25.25 10.97 -14.66
N LYS A 247 -25.69 9.70 -14.71
CA LYS A 247 -27.11 9.37 -14.88
C LYS A 247 -27.90 9.80 -13.66
N GLN A 248 -27.37 9.55 -12.46
CA GLN A 248 -27.99 9.95 -11.20
C GLN A 248 -28.06 11.48 -11.07
N GLU A 249 -26.97 12.20 -11.30
CA GLU A 249 -26.91 13.67 -11.27
C GLU A 249 -27.96 14.32 -12.21
N LYS A 250 -28.22 13.71 -13.38
CA LYS A 250 -29.26 14.19 -14.31
C LYS A 250 -30.68 13.93 -13.81
N LEU A 251 -30.92 12.79 -13.16
CA LEU A 251 -32.22 12.47 -12.60
C LEU A 251 -32.54 13.42 -11.44
N ASP A 252 -31.58 13.63 -10.54
CA ASP A 252 -31.69 14.53 -9.40
C ASP A 252 -31.98 15.97 -9.84
N ALA A 253 -31.33 16.44 -10.93
CA ALA A 253 -31.58 17.76 -11.50
C ALA A 253 -33.02 17.93 -12.03
N VAL A 254 -33.56 16.89 -12.68
CA VAL A 254 -34.95 16.91 -13.20
C VAL A 254 -35.97 16.88 -12.06
N GLU A 255 -35.70 16.13 -10.99
CA GLU A 255 -36.57 16.10 -9.80
C GLU A 255 -36.57 17.45 -9.09
N THR A 256 -35.39 18.06 -8.90
CA THR A 256 -35.25 19.39 -8.30
C THR A 256 -36.00 20.46 -9.10
N GLU A 257 -35.91 20.41 -10.43
CA GLU A 257 -36.64 21.34 -11.31
C GLU A 257 -38.16 21.19 -11.20
N LYS A 258 -38.67 19.95 -11.10
CA LYS A 258 -40.10 19.69 -10.87
C LYS A 258 -40.58 20.25 -9.54
N GLU A 259 -39.83 20.04 -8.46
CA GLU A 259 -40.19 20.55 -7.13
C GLU A 259 -40.25 22.08 -7.08
N MET A 260 -39.37 22.77 -7.79
CA MET A 260 -39.38 24.24 -7.91
C MET A 260 -40.57 24.77 -8.73
N VAL A 261 -41.11 23.99 -9.68
CA VAL A 261 -42.27 24.40 -10.49
C VAL A 261 -43.60 24.12 -9.77
N THR A 262 -43.63 23.14 -8.86
CA THR A 262 -44.85 22.78 -8.10
C THR A 262 -45.04 23.54 -6.79
N ASN A 263 -44.05 24.31 -6.32
CA ASN A 263 -44.13 25.18 -5.14
C ASN A 263 -44.25 26.66 -5.54
#